data_AF-A0A953NU68-F1
#
_entry.id   AF-A0A953NU68-F1
#
_cell.length_a   1.000
_cell.length_b   1.000
_cell.length_c   1.000
_cell.angle_alpha   90.00
_cell.angle_beta   90.00
_cell.angle_gamma   90.00
#
_symmetry.space_group_name_H-M   'P 1'
#
loop_
_entity.id
_entity.type
_entity.pdbx_description
1 polymer ?
#
loop_
_entity_poly.entity_id
_entity_poly.type
_entity_poly.pdbx_seq_one_letter_code
_entity_poly.pdbx_strand_id
1 'polypeptide(L)'
;MPALALIARSDCAFAEALLQALNRTGAGHESQLVDLRNPAFLADTDEAETTYVYLASAADQNGMTPDLSEAEEVLRQIAELQAKQFVLISSALIYGTGPGRQSLVTEDHGTGSDSIARQWRTLEEMAHRHLRGRMRLTILRPTTVLRSSALLSRRLMARVTLTLAGHDPVLQLLSLADLANAILCAAGSDREGTFNVAPDGVIPLRAAVRIAGGRSLALPRTLQRAGSRSQALEYLRYPWTVSNVKIKQELGFLPERSSLTALMEARNRRPSATAPEPRFDDFGMDKDYIQSRGRTLFRFLCNHYWRIEAHGLENVPSSGRGVLVGMHRGFMPWDAVMTLHLLVRETGRYPRFLTHPGLMKYPFIARFITRLGGVVACQESADRLLESDELLGIFPEGVEGAFTLYRNAHRLQGFGRHTFVKLALRHHAPVIPYVIVGSAEARPMFARIKSRRWTRLSDWPYLPISTFPLLPAPLPTKWHIQFLPAIHLDQQYSERSNRHVKAISHDVRSRMQEAVDEMIRRRRSIFFGSIFVKE
;
A
#
# COMPACT_ATOMS: atom_id res chain seq x y z
N MET A 1 31.68 16.60 -18.13
CA MET A 1 30.41 16.22 -17.48
C MET A 1 29.70 17.52 -17.10
N PRO A 2 28.37 17.62 -17.26
CA PRO A 2 27.66 18.86 -17.01
C PRO A 2 27.84 19.29 -15.55
N ALA A 3 28.09 20.57 -15.33
CA ALA A 3 28.10 21.17 -14.01
C ALA A 3 26.68 21.16 -13.42
N LEU A 4 26.56 21.06 -12.09
CA LEU A 4 25.26 20.96 -11.43
C LEU A 4 25.04 22.17 -10.52
N ALA A 5 24.00 22.93 -10.80
CA ALA A 5 23.59 24.09 -9.99
C ALA A 5 22.36 23.73 -9.15
N LEU A 6 22.55 23.50 -7.86
CA LEU A 6 21.46 23.27 -6.91
C LEU A 6 20.88 24.61 -6.47
N ILE A 7 19.67 24.92 -6.91
CA ILE A 7 18.93 26.12 -6.53
C ILE A 7 18.10 25.80 -5.28
N ALA A 8 18.46 26.45 -4.18
CA ALA A 8 17.74 26.35 -2.91
C ALA A 8 18.09 27.55 -2.01
N ARG A 9 17.31 27.77 -0.95
CA ARG A 9 17.73 28.71 0.10
C ARG A 9 18.90 28.14 0.91
N SER A 10 19.96 28.92 1.11
CA SER A 10 21.13 28.44 1.87
C SER A 10 20.91 28.30 3.38
N ASP A 11 19.88 28.92 3.96
CA ASP A 11 19.50 28.67 5.36
C ASP A 11 18.76 27.33 5.56
N CYS A 12 18.50 26.60 4.47
CA CYS A 12 17.98 25.24 4.50
C CYS A 12 19.10 24.24 4.76
N ALA A 13 19.28 23.81 6.00
CA ALA A 13 20.25 22.77 6.37
C ALA A 13 20.11 21.46 5.57
N PHE A 14 18.91 21.17 5.04
CA PHE A 14 18.69 20.03 4.15
C PHE A 14 19.31 20.24 2.76
N ALA A 15 19.28 21.46 2.21
CA ALA A 15 19.92 21.80 0.94
C ALA A 15 21.45 21.67 1.03
N GLU A 16 22.06 22.17 2.11
CA GLU A 16 23.50 22.00 2.36
C GLU A 16 23.89 20.52 2.47
N ALA A 17 23.11 19.74 3.21
CA ALA A 17 23.36 18.31 3.34
C ALA A 17 23.21 17.58 1.99
N LEU A 18 22.23 17.97 1.16
CA LEU A 18 22.04 17.42 -0.18
C LEU A 18 23.22 17.78 -1.10
N LEU A 19 23.70 19.03 -1.06
CA LEU A 19 24.90 19.44 -1.80
C LEU A 19 26.12 18.58 -1.39
N GLN A 20 26.33 18.37 -0.09
CA GLN A 20 27.41 17.50 0.38
C GLN A 20 27.25 16.06 -0.10
N ALA A 21 26.01 15.55 -0.16
CA ALA A 21 25.74 14.21 -0.68
C ALA A 21 26.00 14.13 -2.20
N LEU A 22 25.61 15.14 -2.97
CA LEU A 22 25.90 15.25 -4.40
C LEU A 22 27.41 15.22 -4.66
N ASN A 23 28.18 16.06 -3.95
CA ASN A 23 29.64 16.13 -4.10
C ASN A 23 30.38 14.84 -3.66
N ARG A 24 29.81 14.06 -2.73
CA ARG A 24 30.39 12.76 -2.34
C ARG A 24 30.05 11.64 -3.32
N THR A 25 28.86 11.68 -3.91
CA THR A 25 28.34 10.61 -4.78
C THR A 25 28.81 10.79 -6.23
N GLY A 26 28.80 12.04 -6.70
CA GLY A 26 29.20 12.41 -8.05
C GLY A 26 30.71 12.58 -8.18
N ALA A 27 31.45 11.46 -8.23
CA ALA A 27 32.87 11.49 -8.55
C ALA A 27 33.10 12.17 -9.92
N GLY A 28 33.50 13.45 -9.91
CA GLY A 28 33.73 14.25 -11.12
C GLY A 28 32.62 15.24 -11.49
N HIS A 29 31.53 15.34 -10.73
CA HIS A 29 30.54 16.43 -10.88
C HIS A 29 30.84 17.55 -9.89
N GLU A 30 31.13 18.75 -10.40
CA GLU A 30 31.20 19.95 -9.57
C GLU A 30 29.77 20.45 -9.33
N SER A 31 29.27 20.27 -8.10
CA SER A 31 27.97 20.78 -7.70
C SER A 31 28.14 22.04 -6.87
N GLN A 32 27.43 23.10 -7.27
CA GLN A 32 27.39 24.38 -6.56
C GLN A 32 25.98 24.69 -6.04
N LEU A 33 25.90 25.34 -4.88
CA LEU A 33 24.64 25.87 -4.35
C LEU A 33 24.43 27.28 -4.87
N VAL A 34 23.32 27.47 -5.56
CA VAL A 34 22.84 28.77 -6.02
C VAL A 34 21.81 29.27 -5.02
N ASP A 35 22.19 30.27 -4.22
CA ASP A 35 21.38 30.75 -3.10
C ASP A 35 20.25 31.68 -3.54
N LEU A 36 19.01 31.25 -3.33
CA LEU A 36 17.79 32.02 -3.63
C LEU A 36 17.67 33.36 -2.89
N ARG A 37 18.44 33.56 -1.82
CA ARG A 37 18.48 34.86 -1.12
C ARG A 37 19.23 35.93 -1.91
N ASN A 38 20.04 35.54 -2.90
CA ASN A 38 20.69 36.49 -3.79
C ASN A 38 19.72 36.87 -4.92
N PRO A 39 19.28 38.13 -5.05
CA PRO A 39 18.37 38.53 -6.12
C PRO A 39 18.97 38.41 -7.53
N ALA A 40 20.30 38.28 -7.65
CA ALA A 40 21.02 38.03 -8.90
C ALA A 40 21.53 36.58 -9.00
N PHE A 41 20.88 35.61 -8.35
CA PHE A 41 21.40 34.24 -8.22
C PHE A 41 21.72 33.52 -9.53
N LEU A 42 21.15 33.96 -10.67
CA LEU A 42 21.43 33.39 -12.00
C LEU A 42 22.34 34.23 -12.89
N ALA A 43 22.75 35.44 -12.47
CA ALA A 43 23.49 36.38 -13.32
C ALA A 43 24.84 35.85 -13.83
N ASP A 44 25.48 34.95 -13.07
CA ASP A 44 26.82 34.40 -13.36
C ASP A 44 26.81 32.90 -13.75
N THR A 45 25.66 32.31 -14.06
CA THR A 45 25.56 30.83 -14.25
C THR A 45 25.04 30.35 -15.60
N ASP A 46 24.72 31.23 -16.56
CA ASP A 46 24.15 30.86 -17.87
C ASP A 46 25.17 30.13 -18.78
N GLU A 47 25.47 28.88 -18.40
CA GLU A 47 26.30 27.96 -19.15
C GLU A 47 25.40 26.90 -19.79
N ALA A 48 25.46 26.77 -21.12
CA ALA A 48 24.62 25.86 -21.89
C ALA A 48 24.72 24.37 -21.48
N GLU A 49 25.81 24.00 -20.79
CA GLU A 49 26.07 22.64 -20.30
C GLU A 49 25.77 22.45 -18.80
N THR A 50 25.24 23.46 -18.11
CA THR A 50 24.85 23.34 -16.70
C THR A 50 23.45 22.75 -16.55
N THR A 51 23.32 21.76 -15.65
CA THR A 51 22.02 21.24 -15.22
C THR A 51 21.57 21.94 -13.95
N TYR A 52 20.41 22.60 -14.01
CA TYR A 52 19.82 23.27 -12.86
C TYR A 52 18.90 22.32 -12.12
N VAL A 53 19.08 22.23 -10.80
CA VAL A 53 18.28 21.38 -9.91
C VAL A 53 17.57 22.28 -8.91
N TYR A 54 16.24 22.30 -8.92
CA TYR A 54 15.47 23.15 -8.01
C TYR A 54 14.84 22.35 -6.87
N LEU A 55 15.17 22.75 -5.64
CA LEU A 55 14.59 22.23 -4.41
C LEU A 55 13.74 23.33 -3.74
N ALA A 56 12.42 23.23 -3.85
CA ALA A 56 11.50 24.20 -3.29
C ALA A 56 11.55 24.24 -1.76
N SER A 57 11.50 25.45 -1.19
CA SER A 57 11.38 25.65 0.25
C SER A 57 10.03 25.18 0.78
N ALA A 58 9.99 24.83 2.07
CA ALA A 58 8.74 24.44 2.73
C ALA A 58 7.97 25.69 3.21
N ALA A 59 6.69 25.78 2.84
CA ALA A 59 5.80 26.88 3.25
C ALA A 59 5.05 26.62 4.57
N ASP A 60 4.86 25.37 4.97
CA ASP A 60 4.14 25.02 6.19
C ASP A 60 5.06 24.55 7.34
N GLN A 61 4.55 24.68 8.56
CA GLN A 61 5.23 24.21 9.78
C GLN A 61 5.54 22.70 9.79
N ASN A 62 4.89 21.92 8.92
CA ASN A 62 5.07 20.48 8.83
C ASN A 62 6.08 20.06 7.76
N GLY A 63 6.62 20.99 6.96
CA GLY A 63 7.57 20.66 5.90
C GLY A 63 6.96 19.80 4.79
N MET A 64 5.67 19.96 4.49
CA MET A 64 4.93 19.12 3.56
C MET A 64 4.34 19.84 2.37
N THR A 65 4.35 21.18 2.36
CA THR A 65 3.87 21.97 1.22
C THR A 65 4.99 22.86 0.68
N PRO A 66 5.15 22.97 -0.64
CA PRO A 66 6.15 23.84 -1.23
C PRO A 66 5.73 25.32 -1.13
N ASP A 67 6.71 26.22 -1.13
CA ASP A 67 6.48 27.65 -1.32
C ASP A 67 6.25 27.95 -2.81
N LEU A 68 4.99 28.22 -3.16
CA LEU A 68 4.59 28.49 -4.54
C LEU A 68 4.98 29.89 -5.01
N SER A 69 5.13 30.85 -4.11
CA SER A 69 5.56 32.20 -4.47
C SER A 69 7.05 32.23 -4.80
N GLU A 70 7.86 31.56 -3.99
CA GLU A 70 9.28 31.31 -4.30
C GLU A 70 9.42 30.57 -5.64
N ALA A 71 8.66 29.48 -5.83
CA ALA A 71 8.76 28.69 -7.04
C ALA A 71 8.38 29.45 -8.32
N GLU A 72 7.35 30.31 -8.29
CA GLU A 72 6.97 31.11 -9.46
C GLU A 72 8.12 32.02 -9.90
N GLU A 73 8.78 32.68 -8.94
CA GLU A 73 9.89 33.59 -9.23
C GLU A 73 11.10 32.84 -9.79
N VAL A 74 11.45 31.69 -9.20
CA VAL A 74 12.55 30.86 -9.68
C VAL A 74 12.28 30.37 -11.10
N LEU A 75 11.10 29.82 -11.35
CA LEU A 75 10.74 29.28 -12.66
C LEU A 75 10.70 30.35 -13.75
N ARG A 76 10.27 31.57 -13.40
CA ARG A 76 10.29 32.73 -14.30
C ARG A 76 11.72 33.08 -14.74
N GLN A 77 12.66 33.15 -13.80
CA GLN A 77 14.05 33.48 -14.13
C GLN A 77 14.75 32.34 -14.89
N ILE A 78 14.51 31.08 -14.51
CA ILE A 78 15.07 29.92 -15.22
C ILE A 78 14.59 29.87 -16.66
N ALA A 79 13.34 30.27 -16.94
CA ALA A 79 12.80 30.29 -18.30
C ALA A 79 13.52 31.29 -19.24
N GLU A 80 14.33 32.21 -18.70
CA GLU A 80 15.11 33.19 -19.46
C GLU A 80 16.52 32.68 -19.82
N LEU A 81 16.98 31.57 -19.22
CA LEU A 81 18.31 30.98 -19.46
C LEU A 81 18.38 30.12 -20.73
N GLN A 82 19.60 29.91 -21.23
CA GLN A 82 19.87 29.00 -22.37
C GLN A 82 20.14 27.55 -21.93
N ALA A 83 19.88 27.23 -20.67
CA ALA A 83 20.09 25.90 -20.10
C ALA A 83 19.33 24.81 -20.86
N LYS A 84 20.00 23.70 -21.15
CA LYS A 84 19.36 22.56 -21.84
C LYS A 84 18.48 21.72 -20.93
N GLN A 85 18.75 21.71 -19.62
CA GLN A 85 18.12 20.76 -18.71
C GLN A 85 17.83 21.34 -17.33
N PHE A 86 16.64 21.01 -16.83
CA PHE A 86 16.14 21.38 -15.52
C PHE A 86 15.54 20.17 -14.79
N VAL A 87 15.97 19.96 -13.55
CA VAL A 87 15.47 18.91 -12.66
C VAL A 87 14.69 19.55 -11.51
N LEU A 88 13.39 19.32 -11.47
CA LEU A 88 12.51 19.75 -10.38
C LEU A 88 12.43 18.67 -9.30
N ILE A 89 12.76 19.01 -8.05
CA ILE A 89 12.49 18.16 -6.89
C ILE A 89 11.07 18.44 -6.37
N SER A 90 10.12 17.63 -6.82
CA SER A 90 8.73 17.60 -6.36
C SER A 90 8.59 16.68 -5.12
N SER A 91 7.44 16.03 -4.94
CA SER A 91 7.19 15.12 -3.82
C SER A 91 6.17 14.04 -4.15
N ALA A 92 6.38 12.83 -3.63
CA ALA A 92 5.38 11.76 -3.66
C ALA A 92 4.10 12.09 -2.85
N LEU A 93 4.09 13.17 -2.06
CA LEU A 93 2.88 13.69 -1.41
C LEU A 93 1.82 14.17 -2.41
N ILE A 94 2.21 14.43 -3.68
CA ILE A 94 1.28 14.81 -4.75
C ILE A 94 0.17 13.78 -5.02
N TYR A 95 0.40 12.50 -4.69
CA TYR A 95 -0.60 11.43 -4.85
C TYR A 95 -1.65 11.43 -3.74
N GLY A 96 -1.43 12.19 -2.66
CA GLY A 96 -2.34 12.23 -1.52
C GLY A 96 -2.34 10.97 -0.65
N THR A 97 -3.26 10.94 0.31
CA THR A 97 -3.44 9.84 1.25
C THR A 97 -4.91 9.47 1.46
N GLY A 98 -5.19 8.21 1.81
CA GLY A 98 -6.55 7.78 2.10
C GLY A 98 -6.73 6.28 2.31
N PRO A 99 -7.89 5.86 2.84
CA PRO A 99 -8.20 4.47 3.16
C PRO A 99 -8.33 3.55 1.93
N GLY A 100 -8.65 4.12 0.77
CA GLY A 100 -8.75 3.40 -0.51
C GLY A 100 -7.55 3.65 -1.43
N ARG A 101 -6.49 4.30 -0.93
CA ARG A 101 -5.32 4.60 -1.75
C ARG A 101 -4.61 3.29 -2.10
N GLN A 102 -4.25 3.17 -3.37
CA GLN A 102 -3.42 2.09 -3.87
C GLN A 102 -2.00 2.16 -3.25
N SER A 103 -1.40 0.99 -3.03
CA SER A 103 0.02 0.87 -2.66
C SER A 103 0.88 0.82 -3.92
N LEU A 104 2.11 1.35 -3.84
CA LEU A 104 3.04 1.43 -4.97
C LEU A 104 2.44 2.12 -6.21
N VAL A 105 1.88 3.32 -6.01
CA VAL A 105 1.34 4.12 -7.12
C VAL A 105 2.45 4.45 -8.14
N THR A 106 2.11 4.36 -9.42
CA THR A 106 2.97 4.79 -10.53
C THR A 106 2.74 6.27 -10.84
N GLU A 107 3.56 6.82 -11.72
CA GLU A 107 3.52 8.23 -12.13
C GLU A 107 2.25 8.61 -12.88
N ASP A 108 1.62 7.62 -13.53
CA ASP A 108 0.32 7.75 -14.22
C ASP A 108 -0.87 7.79 -13.24
N HIS A 109 -0.63 7.55 -11.96
CA HIS A 109 -1.67 7.64 -10.95
C HIS A 109 -2.18 9.09 -10.83
N GLY A 110 -3.49 9.23 -10.76
CA GLY A 110 -4.12 10.53 -10.51
C GLY A 110 -3.57 11.19 -9.24
N THR A 111 -3.49 12.50 -9.27
CA THR A 111 -3.00 13.30 -8.13
C THR A 111 -4.08 13.42 -7.04
N GLY A 112 -3.64 13.52 -5.79
CA GLY A 112 -4.52 13.57 -4.62
C GLY A 112 -5.43 14.81 -4.61
N SER A 113 -6.62 14.67 -4.03
CA SER A 113 -7.57 15.78 -3.89
C SER A 113 -7.34 16.61 -2.62
N ASP A 114 -6.41 16.23 -1.75
CA ASP A 114 -6.10 16.94 -0.51
C ASP A 114 -5.25 18.20 -0.75
N SER A 115 -5.17 19.11 0.23
CA SER A 115 -4.56 20.43 0.04
C SER A 115 -3.04 20.36 -0.13
N ILE A 116 -2.40 19.38 0.47
CA ILE A 116 -0.96 19.14 0.29
C ILE A 116 -0.72 18.67 -1.15
N ALA A 117 -1.46 17.65 -1.60
CA ALA A 117 -1.37 17.15 -2.97
C ALA A 117 -1.64 18.24 -4.02
N ARG A 118 -2.64 19.11 -3.80
CA ARG A 118 -2.93 20.24 -4.69
C ARG A 118 -1.76 21.19 -4.85
N GLN A 119 -1.06 21.54 -3.76
CA GLN A 119 0.08 22.47 -3.83
C GLN A 119 1.25 21.87 -4.62
N TRP A 120 1.57 20.60 -4.41
CA TRP A 120 2.58 19.91 -5.24
C TRP A 120 2.17 19.82 -6.71
N ARG A 121 0.88 19.60 -7.00
CA ARG A 121 0.37 19.66 -8.37
C ARG A 121 0.57 21.06 -8.98
N THR A 122 0.22 22.11 -8.24
CA THR A 122 0.39 23.49 -8.71
C THR A 122 1.85 23.80 -9.01
N LEU A 123 2.79 23.35 -8.17
CA LEU A 123 4.23 23.48 -8.44
C LEU A 123 4.64 22.82 -9.76
N GLU A 124 4.24 21.56 -9.99
CA GLU A 124 4.56 20.86 -11.23
C GLU A 124 3.89 21.49 -12.46
N GLU A 125 2.65 21.97 -12.34
CA GLU A 125 1.94 22.69 -13.39
C GLU A 125 2.63 24.02 -13.74
N MET A 126 3.15 24.75 -12.75
CA MET A 126 3.94 25.97 -12.98
C MET A 126 5.23 25.64 -13.73
N ALA A 127 5.95 24.60 -13.33
CA ALA A 127 7.18 24.19 -14.01
C ALA A 127 6.91 23.81 -15.46
N HIS A 128 5.86 23.04 -15.73
CA HIS A 128 5.43 22.74 -17.10
C HIS A 128 5.04 24.02 -17.87
N ARG A 129 4.33 24.96 -17.26
CA ARG A 129 3.90 26.20 -17.94
C ARG A 129 5.09 27.06 -18.34
N HIS A 130 6.08 27.20 -17.46
CA HIS A 130 7.24 28.07 -17.67
C HIS A 130 8.32 27.44 -18.53
N LEU A 131 8.54 26.12 -18.45
CA LEU A 131 9.72 25.50 -19.07
C LEU A 131 9.41 24.69 -20.34
N ARG A 132 8.13 24.38 -20.62
CA ARG A 132 7.75 23.58 -21.78
C ARG A 132 8.21 24.22 -23.09
N GLY A 133 8.97 23.46 -23.88
CA GLY A 133 9.51 23.89 -25.17
C GLY A 133 10.72 24.82 -25.07
N ARG A 134 11.16 25.18 -23.86
CA ARG A 134 12.37 25.99 -23.63
C ARG A 134 13.56 25.13 -23.24
N MET A 135 13.34 24.16 -22.36
CA MET A 135 14.37 23.25 -21.86
C MET A 135 13.79 21.91 -21.44
N ARG A 136 14.68 20.92 -21.30
CA ARG A 136 14.33 19.57 -20.90
C ARG A 136 13.91 19.54 -19.42
N LEU A 137 12.65 19.23 -19.13
CA LEU A 137 12.12 19.16 -17.77
C LEU A 137 12.04 17.71 -17.26
N THR A 138 12.81 17.41 -16.21
CA THR A 138 12.69 16.17 -15.43
C THR A 138 12.12 16.48 -14.05
N ILE A 139 11.08 15.76 -13.64
CA ILE A 139 10.44 15.93 -12.33
C ILE A 139 10.70 14.69 -11.49
N LEU A 140 11.40 14.85 -10.36
CA LEU A 140 11.60 13.80 -9.38
C LEU A 140 10.57 13.94 -8.25
N ARG A 141 9.82 12.86 -7.96
CA ARG A 141 8.85 12.78 -6.87
C ARG A 141 9.39 11.86 -5.75
N PRO A 142 10.31 12.33 -4.89
CA PRO A 142 10.83 11.53 -3.80
C PRO A 142 9.79 11.21 -2.73
N THR A 143 9.93 10.02 -2.14
CA THR A 143 9.32 9.67 -0.85
C THR A 143 9.96 10.46 0.30
N THR A 144 9.56 10.23 1.57
CA THR A 144 10.13 11.01 2.68
C THR A 144 11.63 10.81 2.76
N VAL A 145 12.38 11.86 2.45
CA VAL A 145 13.83 11.91 2.61
C VAL A 145 14.14 12.14 4.08
N LEU A 146 14.99 11.31 4.65
CA LEU A 146 15.38 11.46 6.06
C LEU A 146 16.23 12.72 6.28
N ARG A 147 16.12 13.29 7.49
CA ARG A 147 16.71 14.58 7.88
C ARG A 147 16.16 15.82 7.15
N SER A 148 15.14 15.65 6.30
CA SER A 148 14.33 16.77 5.79
C SER A 148 13.44 17.37 6.89
N SER A 149 12.89 18.56 6.60
CA SER A 149 11.94 19.27 7.47
C SER A 149 10.55 18.59 7.53
N ALA A 150 10.29 17.61 6.67
CA ALA A 150 9.01 16.91 6.58
C ALA A 150 8.59 16.25 7.90
N LEU A 151 7.30 16.30 8.20
CA LEU A 151 6.71 15.87 9.47
C LEU A 151 7.16 14.47 9.90
N LEU A 152 7.13 13.51 8.97
CA LEU A 152 7.49 12.13 9.25
C LEU A 152 8.98 11.99 9.60
N SER A 153 9.86 12.59 8.80
CA SER A 153 11.30 12.65 9.06
C SER A 153 11.57 13.25 10.45
N ARG A 154 11.05 14.44 10.73
CA ARG A 154 11.22 15.14 12.00
C ARG A 154 10.75 14.32 13.20
N ARG A 155 9.61 13.62 13.09
CA ARG A 155 9.08 12.75 14.16
C ARG A 155 9.91 11.49 14.39
N LEU A 156 10.48 10.91 13.35
CA LEU A 156 11.38 9.75 13.46
C LEU A 156 12.74 10.15 14.05
N MET A 157 13.18 11.40 13.83
CA MET A 157 14.39 11.95 14.44
C MET A 157 14.21 12.38 15.91
N ALA A 158 12.96 12.56 16.36
CA ALA A 158 12.68 12.89 17.75
C ALA A 158 12.93 11.69 18.69
N ARG A 159 13.26 11.98 19.97
CA ARG A 159 13.38 10.95 21.02
C ARG A 159 12.06 10.23 21.30
N VAL A 160 10.95 10.94 21.17
CA VAL A 160 9.58 10.42 21.30
C VAL A 160 8.81 10.69 20.01
N THR A 161 8.46 9.64 19.29
CA THR A 161 7.66 9.73 18.06
C THR A 161 6.18 9.67 18.42
N LEU A 162 5.46 10.76 18.14
CA LEU A 162 3.99 10.78 18.22
C LEU A 162 3.40 9.99 17.06
N THR A 163 2.69 8.91 17.37
CA THR A 163 1.99 8.05 16.40
C THR A 163 0.48 8.07 16.63
N LEU A 164 -0.32 7.56 15.70
CA LEU A 164 -1.76 7.43 15.89
C LEU A 164 -2.09 6.06 16.50
N ALA A 165 -2.93 6.04 17.55
CA ALA A 165 -3.28 4.81 18.24
C ALA A 165 -3.84 3.74 17.30
N GLY A 166 -3.13 2.60 17.26
CA GLY A 166 -3.43 1.39 16.52
C GLY A 166 -3.18 1.42 15.01
N HIS A 167 -2.95 2.58 14.39
CA HIS A 167 -2.47 2.66 13.00
C HIS A 167 -0.98 2.30 12.91
N ASP A 168 -0.58 1.71 11.79
CA ASP A 168 0.80 1.26 11.50
C ASP A 168 1.01 1.25 9.97
N PRO A 169 0.96 2.41 9.29
CA PRO A 169 1.08 2.45 7.83
C PRO A 169 2.45 1.96 7.38
N VAL A 170 2.51 1.37 6.18
CA VAL A 170 3.77 1.08 5.50
C VAL A 170 4.34 2.35 4.88
N LEU A 171 5.65 2.51 5.00
CA LEU A 171 6.41 3.69 4.63
C LEU A 171 7.56 3.31 3.70
N GLN A 172 7.99 4.29 2.90
CA GLN A 172 9.25 4.29 2.18
C GLN A 172 10.05 5.51 2.65
N LEU A 173 11.24 5.27 3.19
CA LEU A 173 12.12 6.29 3.74
C LEU A 173 13.38 6.38 2.89
N LEU A 174 13.51 7.46 2.13
CA LEU A 174 14.62 7.66 1.20
C LEU A 174 15.85 8.19 1.95
N SER A 175 17.03 7.65 1.61
CA SER A 175 18.29 8.19 2.09
C SER A 175 18.64 9.48 1.34
N LEU A 176 19.45 10.33 1.96
CA LEU A 176 19.93 11.55 1.30
C LEU A 176 20.89 11.21 0.14
N ALA A 177 21.68 10.16 0.28
CA ALA A 177 22.59 9.66 -0.75
C ALA A 177 21.83 9.14 -1.98
N ASP A 178 20.74 8.38 -1.78
CA ASP A 178 19.91 7.89 -2.89
C ASP A 178 19.18 9.03 -3.60
N LEU A 179 18.75 10.08 -2.89
CA LEU A 179 18.21 11.27 -3.55
C LEU A 179 19.28 11.95 -4.41
N ALA A 180 20.50 12.13 -3.89
CA ALA A 180 21.62 12.68 -4.65
C ALA A 180 21.92 11.82 -5.89
N ASN A 181 21.94 10.49 -5.75
CA ASN A 181 22.13 9.57 -6.87
C ASN A 181 21.02 9.70 -7.92
N ALA A 182 19.75 9.79 -7.49
CA ALA A 182 18.63 9.99 -8.42
C ALA A 182 18.72 11.31 -9.19
N ILE A 183 19.21 12.39 -8.54
CA ILE A 183 19.47 13.68 -9.19
C ILE A 183 20.58 13.55 -10.23
N LEU A 184 21.68 12.85 -9.90
CA LEU A 184 22.79 12.61 -10.83
C LEU A 184 22.35 11.74 -12.03
N CYS A 185 21.56 10.70 -11.80
CA CYS A 185 20.95 9.90 -12.87
C CYS A 185 20.05 10.74 -13.78
N ALA A 186 19.26 11.66 -13.21
CA ALA A 186 18.45 12.58 -13.99
C ALA A 186 19.32 13.54 -14.80
N ALA A 187 20.32 14.18 -14.18
CA ALA A 187 21.22 15.13 -14.82
C ALA A 187 22.08 14.49 -15.93
N GLY A 188 22.43 13.21 -15.79
CA GLY A 188 23.17 12.45 -16.80
C GLY A 188 22.30 11.83 -17.90
N SER A 189 20.98 12.02 -17.86
CA SER A 189 20.03 11.40 -18.79
C SER A 189 19.36 12.44 -19.68
N ASP A 190 19.08 12.05 -20.93
CA ASP A 190 18.34 12.87 -21.88
C ASP A 190 16.81 12.72 -21.79
N ARG A 191 16.31 12.02 -20.76
CA ARG A 191 14.88 11.74 -20.60
C ARG A 191 14.11 12.91 -20.00
N GLU A 192 12.90 13.11 -20.50
CA GLU A 192 11.92 14.05 -19.95
C GLU A 192 10.83 13.34 -19.17
N GLY A 193 10.19 14.09 -18.29
CA GLY A 193 8.96 13.68 -17.62
C GLY A 193 9.14 13.40 -16.14
N THR A 194 8.16 12.71 -15.57
CA THR A 194 8.05 12.50 -14.13
C THR A 194 8.50 11.12 -13.70
N PHE A 195 9.22 11.06 -12.58
CA PHE A 195 9.82 9.85 -12.00
C PHE A 195 9.67 9.83 -10.48
N ASN A 196 9.10 8.76 -9.94
CA ASN A 196 9.06 8.51 -8.50
C ASN A 196 10.43 8.07 -7.99
N VAL A 197 10.87 8.65 -6.87
CA VAL A 197 12.13 8.28 -6.22
C VAL A 197 11.84 7.62 -4.88
N ALA A 198 12.06 6.31 -4.79
CA ALA A 198 11.82 5.54 -3.58
C ALA A 198 12.87 4.42 -3.42
N PRO A 199 13.19 4.06 -2.16
CA PRO A 199 13.98 2.86 -1.88
C PRO A 199 13.20 1.60 -2.26
N ASP A 200 13.91 0.48 -2.34
CA ASP A 200 13.31 -0.83 -2.46
C ASP A 200 12.73 -1.33 -1.13
N GLY A 201 11.58 -2.00 -1.24
CA GLY A 201 10.81 -2.48 -0.11
C GLY A 201 10.20 -1.36 0.74
N VAL A 202 9.56 -1.79 1.83
CA VAL A 202 8.81 -0.89 2.72
C VAL A 202 9.10 -1.20 4.18
N ILE A 203 8.77 -0.26 5.06
CA ILE A 203 8.88 -0.43 6.51
C ILE A 203 7.61 0.06 7.22
N PRO A 204 6.98 -0.74 8.09
CA PRO A 204 5.89 -0.28 8.94
C PRO A 204 6.35 0.80 9.93
N LEU A 205 5.52 1.80 10.18
CA LEU A 205 5.84 2.92 11.09
C LEU A 205 6.36 2.47 12.45
N ARG A 206 5.77 1.46 13.09
CA ARG A 206 6.23 0.96 14.40
C ARG A 206 7.61 0.31 14.33
N ALA A 207 7.92 -0.38 13.23
CA ALA A 207 9.25 -0.92 13.00
C ALA A 207 10.26 0.21 12.84
N ALA A 208 9.93 1.23 12.04
CA ALA A 208 10.75 2.42 11.87
C ALA A 208 11.03 3.13 13.21
N VAL A 209 10.02 3.37 14.05
CA VAL A 209 10.21 3.99 15.38
C VAL A 209 11.14 3.18 16.27
N ARG A 210 10.99 1.85 16.28
CA ARG A 210 11.84 0.95 17.06
C ARG A 210 13.30 1.00 16.58
N ILE A 211 13.51 0.92 15.27
CA ILE A 211 14.84 0.98 14.65
C ILE A 211 15.51 2.33 14.89
N ALA A 212 14.75 3.42 14.81
CA ALA A 212 15.22 4.76 15.14
C ALA A 212 15.65 4.93 16.62
N GLY A 213 15.31 3.97 17.48
CA GLY A 213 15.59 4.02 18.93
C GLY A 213 14.68 4.98 19.67
N GLY A 214 13.60 5.42 19.03
CA GLY A 214 12.61 6.30 19.61
C GLY A 214 11.62 5.52 20.49
N ARG A 215 11.00 6.23 21.43
CA ARG A 215 9.80 5.73 22.10
C ARG A 215 8.57 6.17 21.30
N SER A 216 7.60 5.29 21.13
CA SER A 216 6.32 5.64 20.50
C SER A 216 5.33 6.09 21.57
N LEU A 217 4.75 7.28 21.39
CA LEU A 217 3.57 7.72 22.13
C LEU A 217 2.37 7.76 21.20
N ALA A 218 1.43 6.85 21.43
CA ALA A 218 0.23 6.73 20.62
C ALA A 218 -0.85 7.73 21.07
N LEU A 219 -1.12 8.73 20.23
CA LEU A 219 -2.16 9.72 20.49
C LEU A 219 -3.54 9.03 20.47
N PRO A 220 -4.32 9.08 21.57
CA PRO A 220 -5.68 8.55 21.61
C PRO A 220 -6.59 9.38 20.71
N ARG A 221 -7.66 8.76 20.20
CA ARG A 221 -8.60 9.38 19.25
C ARG A 221 -9.26 10.66 19.78
N THR A 222 -9.44 10.79 21.09
CA THR A 222 -10.00 11.99 21.73
C THR A 222 -9.09 13.20 21.54
N LEU A 223 -7.79 13.05 21.81
CA LEU A 223 -6.79 14.11 21.60
C LEU A 223 -6.55 14.41 20.12
N GLN A 224 -6.71 13.41 19.24
CA GLN A 224 -6.68 13.64 17.78
C GLN A 224 -7.82 14.53 17.29
N ARG A 225 -8.97 14.55 17.99
CA ARG A 225 -10.14 15.37 17.63
C ARG A 225 -10.09 16.77 18.22
N ALA A 226 -9.40 16.94 19.35
CA ALA A 226 -9.22 18.24 20.02
C ALA A 226 -8.12 19.08 19.37
N GLY A 227 -7.10 18.46 18.79
CA GLY A 227 -6.19 19.13 17.86
C GLY A 227 -6.90 19.42 16.53
N SER A 228 -6.53 20.50 15.84
CA SER A 228 -6.92 20.73 14.45
C SER A 228 -6.74 19.43 13.66
N ARG A 229 -7.76 19.03 12.87
CA ARG A 229 -7.73 17.92 11.91
C ARG A 229 -6.67 18.20 10.86
N SER A 230 -5.41 18.17 11.26
CA SER A 230 -4.29 18.49 10.39
C SER A 230 -4.22 17.38 9.37
N GLN A 231 -4.46 17.74 8.10
CA GLN A 231 -4.37 16.85 6.94
C GLN A 231 -3.05 16.07 6.95
N ALA A 232 -2.01 16.68 7.51
CA ALA A 232 -0.73 16.09 7.81
C ALA A 232 -0.77 14.75 8.57
N LEU A 233 -1.70 14.62 9.53
CA LEU A 233 -1.83 13.41 10.34
C LEU A 233 -2.43 12.24 9.56
N GLU A 234 -3.18 12.49 8.48
CA GLU A 234 -3.73 11.41 7.65
C GLU A 234 -2.60 10.63 6.94
N TYR A 235 -1.45 11.26 6.68
CA TYR A 235 -0.23 10.60 6.16
C TYR A 235 0.45 9.69 7.18
N LEU A 236 0.04 9.74 8.45
CA LEU A 236 0.43 8.79 9.51
C LEU A 236 -0.65 7.72 9.75
N ARG A 237 -1.78 7.79 9.04
CA ARG A 237 -2.91 6.87 9.18
C ARG A 237 -2.91 5.79 8.12
N TYR A 238 -2.66 6.18 6.86
CA TYR A 238 -2.75 5.31 5.71
C TYR A 238 -1.39 5.20 5.00
N PRO A 239 -1.10 4.06 4.37
CA PRO A 239 0.11 3.90 3.57
C PRO A 239 0.07 4.83 2.37
N TRP A 240 1.25 5.34 1.99
CA TRP A 240 1.38 6.19 0.81
C TRP A 240 2.60 5.85 -0.05
N THR A 241 2.84 4.57 -0.31
CA THR A 241 3.99 4.08 -1.07
C THR A 241 3.86 4.33 -2.58
N VAL A 242 5.00 4.40 -3.27
CA VAL A 242 5.13 4.66 -4.71
C VAL A 242 6.05 3.61 -5.36
N SER A 243 5.86 3.40 -6.66
CA SER A 243 6.65 2.48 -7.48
C SER A 243 7.89 3.19 -8.02
N ASN A 244 9.08 2.60 -7.88
CA ASN A 244 10.35 3.12 -8.44
C ASN A 244 10.76 2.40 -9.74
N VAL A 245 9.88 1.61 -10.35
CA VAL A 245 10.17 0.83 -11.57
C VAL A 245 10.56 1.72 -12.75
N LYS A 246 9.82 2.82 -12.97
CA LYS A 246 10.06 3.71 -14.11
C LYS A 246 11.43 4.37 -14.06
N ILE A 247 11.81 4.91 -12.90
CA ILE A 247 13.12 5.59 -12.74
C ILE A 247 14.30 4.61 -12.90
N LYS A 248 14.14 3.36 -12.45
CA LYS A 248 15.13 2.30 -12.65
C LYS A 248 15.34 1.99 -14.14
N GLN A 249 14.25 1.85 -14.87
CA GLN A 249 14.26 1.46 -16.28
C GLN A 249 14.73 2.60 -17.20
N GLU A 250 14.34 3.84 -16.91
CA GLU A 250 14.54 4.97 -17.82
C GLU A 250 15.73 5.86 -17.46
N LEU A 251 16.05 6.03 -16.16
CA LEU A 251 17.18 6.85 -15.70
C LEU A 251 18.34 6.01 -15.16
N GLY A 252 18.18 4.69 -14.99
CA GLY A 252 19.21 3.82 -14.43
C GLY A 252 19.42 3.99 -12.92
N PHE A 253 18.52 4.67 -12.21
CA PHE A 253 18.62 4.84 -10.76
C PHE A 253 18.45 3.49 -10.06
N LEU A 254 19.42 3.11 -9.22
CA LEU A 254 19.32 1.95 -8.35
C LEU A 254 19.44 2.42 -6.89
N PRO A 255 18.43 2.19 -6.03
CA PRO A 255 18.52 2.56 -4.62
C PRO A 255 19.53 1.66 -3.92
N GLU A 256 20.54 2.25 -3.31
CA GLU A 256 21.59 1.53 -2.58
C GLU A 256 21.17 1.23 -1.15
N ARG A 257 20.34 2.08 -0.55
CA ARG A 257 19.91 1.96 0.85
C ARG A 257 18.47 1.52 0.96
N SER A 258 18.23 0.51 1.80
CA SER A 258 16.89 0.19 2.25
C SER A 258 16.35 1.30 3.17
N SER A 259 15.03 1.37 3.33
CA SER A 259 14.40 2.29 4.30
C SER A 259 14.95 2.10 5.73
N LEU A 260 15.32 0.87 6.08
CA LEU A 260 15.92 0.53 7.36
C LEU A 260 17.33 1.13 7.46
N THR A 261 18.19 0.84 6.48
CA THR A 261 19.58 1.31 6.46
C THR A 261 19.64 2.84 6.48
N ALA A 262 18.83 3.49 5.64
CA ALA A 262 18.71 4.93 5.59
C ALA A 262 18.33 5.52 6.97
N LEU A 263 17.39 4.89 7.67
CA LEU A 263 16.95 5.33 9.00
C LEU A 263 18.02 5.15 10.07
N MET A 264 18.79 4.06 10.00
CA MET A 264 19.90 3.82 10.92
C MET A 264 21.02 4.85 10.73
N GLU A 265 21.38 5.13 9.48
CA GLU A 265 22.38 6.15 9.14
C GLU A 265 21.94 7.54 9.58
N ALA A 266 20.68 7.91 9.31
CA ALA A 266 20.13 9.19 9.76
C ALA A 266 20.16 9.37 11.29
N ARG A 267 20.14 8.26 12.04
CA ARG A 267 20.22 8.23 13.52
C ARG A 267 21.64 7.98 14.04
N ASN A 268 22.64 7.91 13.17
CA ASN A 268 24.02 7.55 13.49
C ASN A 268 24.12 6.25 14.31
N ARG A 269 23.31 5.23 13.97
CA ARG A 269 23.29 3.93 14.64
C ARG A 269 24.00 2.89 13.78
N ARG A 270 24.81 2.03 14.42
CA ARG A 270 25.41 0.88 13.74
C ARG A 270 24.40 -0.27 13.63
N PRO A 271 24.38 -1.01 12.51
CA PRO A 271 23.66 -2.28 12.40
C PRO A 271 24.02 -3.20 13.56
N SER A 272 23.01 -3.77 14.23
CA SER A 272 23.29 -4.86 15.16
C SER A 272 23.64 -6.08 14.33
N ALA A 273 24.89 -6.57 14.40
CA ALA A 273 25.36 -7.73 13.63
C ALA A 273 24.54 -9.01 13.88
N THR A 274 23.75 -9.04 14.95
CA THR A 274 23.00 -10.21 15.45
C THR A 274 21.49 -10.17 15.22
N ALA A 275 20.91 -9.07 14.73
CA ALA A 275 19.46 -8.97 14.54
C ALA A 275 19.11 -9.03 13.05
N PRO A 276 18.40 -10.07 12.56
CA PRO A 276 17.97 -10.11 11.16
C PRO A 276 17.05 -8.93 10.87
N GLU A 277 17.22 -8.33 9.69
CA GLU A 277 16.35 -7.25 9.24
C GLU A 277 14.90 -7.77 9.17
N PRO A 278 13.93 -7.06 9.77
CA PRO A 278 12.54 -7.45 9.65
C PRO A 278 12.13 -7.33 8.18
N ARG A 279 11.85 -8.48 7.55
CA ARG A 279 11.44 -8.57 6.14
C ARG A 279 9.94 -8.42 6.03
N PHE A 280 9.50 -7.25 5.57
CA PHE A 280 8.13 -7.02 5.14
C PHE A 280 8.07 -7.15 3.63
N ASP A 281 6.95 -7.61 3.10
CA ASP A 281 6.70 -7.49 1.67
C ASP A 281 6.30 -6.05 1.32
N ASP A 282 6.19 -5.75 0.03
CA ASP A 282 5.84 -4.44 -0.52
C ASP A 282 4.52 -3.84 0.01
N PHE A 283 3.62 -4.67 0.53
CA PHE A 283 2.33 -4.24 1.09
C PHE A 283 2.28 -4.28 2.62
N GLY A 284 3.33 -4.71 3.32
CA GLY A 284 3.43 -4.72 4.79
C GLY A 284 3.05 -6.02 5.50
N MET A 285 2.90 -7.12 4.77
CA MET A 285 2.79 -8.46 5.31
C MET A 285 3.99 -8.80 6.18
N ASP A 286 3.72 -9.37 7.34
CA ASP A 286 4.70 -9.72 8.35
C ASP A 286 4.66 -11.25 8.54
N LYS A 287 5.54 -11.97 7.82
CA LYS A 287 5.57 -13.44 7.84
C LYS A 287 5.89 -13.97 9.23
N ASP A 288 6.73 -13.29 10.00
CA ASP A 288 7.06 -13.67 11.38
C ASP A 288 5.85 -13.52 12.31
N TYR A 289 5.07 -12.45 12.14
CA TYR A 289 3.81 -12.27 12.85
C TYR A 289 2.81 -13.39 12.49
N ILE A 290 2.66 -13.72 11.21
CA ILE A 290 1.79 -14.82 10.75
C ILE A 290 2.23 -16.14 11.37
N GLN A 291 3.53 -16.46 11.37
CA GLN A 291 4.06 -17.69 11.95
C GLN A 291 3.87 -17.72 13.48
N SER A 292 4.16 -16.62 14.17
CA SER A 292 3.99 -16.51 15.63
C SER A 292 2.53 -16.68 16.07
N ARG A 293 1.59 -16.01 15.39
CA ARG A 293 0.15 -16.17 15.64
C ARG A 293 -0.37 -17.53 15.17
N GLY A 294 0.20 -18.05 14.07
CA GLY A 294 0.00 -19.40 13.56
C GLY A 294 0.27 -20.47 14.62
N ARG A 295 1.41 -20.39 15.30
CA ARG A 295 1.80 -21.33 16.38
C ARG A 295 0.95 -21.20 17.65
N THR A 296 0.22 -20.10 17.83
CA THR A 296 -0.51 -19.81 19.07
C THR A 296 -2.01 -19.64 18.81
N LEU A 297 -2.47 -18.40 18.65
CA LEU A 297 -3.88 -18.03 18.56
C LEU A 297 -4.59 -18.71 17.39
N PHE A 298 -4.01 -18.71 16.19
CA PHE A 298 -4.69 -19.26 15.01
C PHE A 298 -4.78 -20.78 15.07
N ARG A 299 -3.75 -21.47 15.58
CA ARG A 299 -3.83 -22.91 15.86
C ARG A 299 -4.89 -23.24 16.90
N PHE A 300 -5.03 -22.45 17.96
CA PHE A 300 -6.12 -22.64 18.94
C PHE A 300 -7.50 -22.45 18.29
N LEU A 301 -7.69 -21.33 17.58
CA LEU A 301 -8.96 -21.02 16.91
C LEU A 301 -9.33 -22.09 15.87
N CYS A 302 -8.35 -22.53 15.08
CA CYS A 302 -8.52 -23.54 14.05
C CYS A 302 -8.79 -24.93 14.64
N ASN A 303 -7.93 -25.43 15.53
CA ASN A 303 -7.99 -26.83 15.96
C ASN A 303 -9.00 -27.08 17.09
N HIS A 304 -9.22 -26.10 17.98
CA HIS A 304 -10.00 -26.31 19.22
C HIS A 304 -11.29 -25.50 19.25
N TYR A 305 -11.26 -24.23 18.82
CA TYR A 305 -12.43 -23.36 18.92
C TYR A 305 -13.45 -23.64 17.81
N TRP A 306 -13.02 -23.51 16.55
CA TRP A 306 -13.85 -23.77 15.37
C TRP A 306 -13.65 -25.17 14.78
N ARG A 307 -12.66 -25.93 15.27
CA ARG A 307 -12.42 -27.34 14.89
C ARG A 307 -12.49 -27.55 13.37
N ILE A 308 -11.75 -26.70 12.66
CA ILE A 308 -11.85 -26.54 11.21
C ILE A 308 -11.32 -27.79 10.53
N GLU A 309 -12.13 -28.38 9.66
CA GLU A 309 -11.73 -29.46 8.76
C GLU A 309 -11.63 -28.90 7.34
N ALA A 310 -10.57 -29.26 6.62
CA ALA A 310 -10.35 -28.82 5.25
C ALA A 310 -10.18 -30.03 4.33
N HIS A 311 -10.76 -29.95 3.12
CA HIS A 311 -10.61 -30.95 2.06
C HIS A 311 -10.25 -30.25 0.73
N GLY A 312 -9.48 -30.92 -0.13
CA GLY A 312 -9.15 -30.43 -1.46
C GLY A 312 -7.98 -29.45 -1.52
N LEU A 313 -7.17 -29.35 -0.45
CA LEU A 313 -6.01 -28.43 -0.39
C LEU A 313 -4.99 -28.70 -1.50
N GLU A 314 -4.94 -29.92 -2.01
CA GLU A 314 -4.15 -30.35 -3.16
C GLU A 314 -4.53 -29.64 -4.47
N ASN A 315 -5.73 -29.04 -4.55
CA ASN A 315 -6.16 -28.24 -5.70
C ASN A 315 -5.52 -26.84 -5.71
N VAL A 316 -4.88 -26.42 -4.61
CA VAL A 316 -4.18 -25.13 -4.55
C VAL A 316 -2.77 -25.29 -5.12
N PRO A 317 -2.37 -24.47 -6.12
CA PRO A 317 -1.02 -24.55 -6.68
C PRO A 317 0.07 -24.43 -5.62
N SER A 318 1.02 -25.36 -5.63
CA SER A 318 2.21 -25.36 -4.77
C SER A 318 3.20 -24.24 -5.15
N SER A 319 3.14 -23.75 -6.38
CA SER A 319 3.93 -22.65 -6.93
C SER A 319 3.15 -21.90 -8.01
N GLY A 320 3.58 -20.68 -8.34
CA GLY A 320 2.95 -19.86 -9.37
C GLY A 320 1.68 -19.14 -8.92
N ARG A 321 1.24 -18.17 -9.72
CA ARG A 321 0.02 -17.40 -9.49
C ARG A 321 -1.25 -18.26 -9.39
N GLY A 322 -2.24 -17.78 -8.65
CA GLY A 322 -3.56 -18.42 -8.59
C GLY A 322 -4.60 -17.49 -7.96
N VAL A 323 -5.84 -17.57 -8.42
CA VAL A 323 -6.96 -16.74 -7.92
C VAL A 323 -7.86 -17.60 -7.03
N LEU A 324 -7.73 -17.47 -5.72
CA LEU A 324 -8.59 -18.10 -4.73
C LEU A 324 -9.93 -17.36 -4.66
N VAL A 325 -11.02 -18.04 -4.99
CA VAL A 325 -12.37 -17.45 -5.00
C VAL A 325 -13.18 -18.05 -3.87
N GLY A 326 -13.40 -17.26 -2.82
CA GLY A 326 -14.10 -17.69 -1.61
C GLY A 326 -15.47 -17.07 -1.46
N MET A 327 -16.21 -17.54 -0.45
CA MET A 327 -17.33 -16.78 0.12
C MET A 327 -16.91 -16.12 1.43
N HIS A 328 -17.50 -14.98 1.75
CA HIS A 328 -17.28 -14.29 3.02
C HIS A 328 -18.60 -13.96 3.70
N ARG A 329 -18.69 -14.21 5.01
CA ARG A 329 -19.88 -13.94 5.84
C ARG A 329 -19.48 -13.23 7.12
N GLY A 330 -20.13 -12.11 7.42
CA GLY A 330 -19.88 -11.31 8.62
C GLY A 330 -18.99 -10.10 8.37
N PHE A 331 -18.79 -9.29 9.42
CA PHE A 331 -18.02 -8.04 9.34
C PHE A 331 -16.50 -8.27 9.41
N MET A 332 -16.07 -9.22 10.24
CA MET A 332 -14.65 -9.56 10.42
C MET A 332 -14.31 -10.77 9.54
N PRO A 333 -13.27 -10.70 8.69
CA PRO A 333 -12.91 -11.76 7.76
C PRO A 333 -12.15 -12.91 8.45
N TRP A 334 -12.78 -13.55 9.44
CA TRP A 334 -12.20 -14.71 10.14
C TRP A 334 -12.04 -15.90 9.21
N ASP A 335 -12.93 -16.06 8.24
CA ASP A 335 -12.78 -17.00 7.12
C ASP A 335 -11.46 -16.79 6.37
N ALA A 336 -11.16 -15.57 5.92
CA ALA A 336 -9.90 -15.26 5.24
C ALA A 336 -8.67 -15.56 6.13
N VAL A 337 -8.75 -15.22 7.42
CA VAL A 337 -7.66 -15.44 8.39
C VAL A 337 -7.42 -16.93 8.63
N MET A 338 -8.48 -17.73 8.76
CA MET A 338 -8.36 -19.18 8.95
C MET A 338 -7.91 -19.89 7.67
N THR A 339 -8.40 -19.45 6.50
CA THR A 339 -7.91 -19.92 5.20
C THR A 339 -6.43 -19.60 5.00
N LEU A 340 -5.98 -18.38 5.34
CA LEU A 340 -4.56 -18.02 5.37
C LEU A 340 -3.77 -18.96 6.27
N HIS A 341 -4.24 -19.19 7.50
CA HIS A 341 -3.56 -20.07 8.45
C HIS A 341 -3.41 -21.49 7.92
N LEU A 342 -4.48 -22.05 7.33
CA LEU A 342 -4.47 -23.39 6.74
C LEU A 342 -3.51 -23.48 5.55
N LEU A 343 -3.56 -22.54 4.60
CA LEU A 343 -2.69 -22.56 3.43
C LEU A 343 -1.21 -22.39 3.81
N VAL A 344 -0.89 -21.47 4.73
CA VAL A 344 0.49 -21.33 5.22
C VAL A 344 0.98 -22.61 5.89
N ARG A 345 0.12 -23.32 6.64
CA ARG A 345 0.49 -24.53 7.37
C ARG A 345 0.64 -25.74 6.45
N GLU A 346 -0.28 -25.93 5.52
CA GLU A 346 -0.39 -27.15 4.71
C GLU A 346 0.35 -27.06 3.37
N THR A 347 0.48 -25.86 2.80
CA THR A 347 1.12 -25.66 1.48
C THR A 347 2.32 -24.73 1.50
N GLY A 348 2.56 -24.01 2.62
CA GLY A 348 3.63 -23.02 2.74
C GLY A 348 3.37 -21.72 1.95
N ARG A 349 2.23 -21.60 1.26
CA ARG A 349 1.86 -20.42 0.46
C ARG A 349 1.18 -19.37 1.33
N TYR A 350 1.45 -18.09 1.05
CA TYR A 350 0.90 -16.94 1.78
C TYR A 350 -0.15 -16.20 0.93
N PRO A 351 -1.42 -16.62 0.93
CA PRO A 351 -2.46 -15.95 0.14
C PRO A 351 -2.68 -14.48 0.53
N ARG A 352 -2.94 -13.66 -0.47
CA ARG A 352 -3.06 -12.20 -0.39
C ARG A 352 -4.50 -11.79 -0.66
N PHE A 353 -5.24 -11.49 0.40
CA PHE A 353 -6.68 -11.20 0.29
C PHE A 353 -6.94 -9.73 -0.02
N LEU A 354 -7.76 -9.46 -1.04
CA LEU A 354 -8.25 -8.13 -1.33
C LEU A 354 -9.23 -7.66 -0.24
N THR A 355 -8.91 -6.50 0.35
CA THR A 355 -9.58 -5.95 1.53
C THR A 355 -10.35 -4.70 1.14
N HIS A 356 -11.59 -4.59 1.62
CA HIS A 356 -12.41 -3.39 1.43
C HIS A 356 -11.78 -2.17 2.13
N PRO A 357 -11.65 -1.00 1.45
CA PRO A 357 -11.07 0.22 2.04
C PRO A 357 -11.67 0.65 3.38
N GLY A 358 -12.95 0.35 3.61
CA GLY A 358 -13.64 0.65 4.87
C GLY A 358 -13.01 -0.02 6.11
N LEU A 359 -12.37 -1.19 5.96
CA LEU A 359 -11.68 -1.86 7.08
C LEU A 359 -10.39 -1.13 7.48
N MET A 360 -9.73 -0.46 6.53
CA MET A 360 -8.46 0.26 6.75
C MET A 360 -8.63 1.52 7.61
N LYS A 361 -9.86 1.98 7.84
CA LYS A 361 -10.20 3.13 8.70
C LYS A 361 -10.08 2.81 10.19
N TYR A 362 -10.20 1.54 10.56
CA TYR A 362 -10.17 1.12 11.95
C TYR A 362 -8.74 0.73 12.33
N PRO A 363 -8.09 1.44 13.27
CA PRO A 363 -6.65 1.37 13.50
C PRO A 363 -6.15 -0.06 13.72
N PHE A 364 -6.70 -0.74 14.72
CA PHE A 364 -6.26 -2.08 15.09
C PHE A 364 -6.59 -3.13 14.02
N ILE A 365 -7.70 -2.95 13.31
CA ILE A 365 -8.13 -3.85 12.24
C ILE A 365 -7.23 -3.66 11.02
N ALA A 366 -6.98 -2.42 10.60
CA ALA A 366 -6.08 -2.08 9.50
C ALA A 366 -4.70 -2.70 9.72
N ARG A 367 -4.11 -2.48 10.89
CA ARG A 367 -2.81 -3.07 11.25
C ARG A 367 -2.85 -4.60 11.25
N PHE A 368 -3.90 -5.20 11.79
CA PHE A 368 -4.04 -6.65 11.83
C PHE A 368 -4.12 -7.24 10.41
N ILE A 369 -4.98 -6.68 9.56
CA ILE A 369 -5.17 -7.14 8.18
C ILE A 369 -3.90 -6.96 7.34
N THR A 370 -3.23 -5.79 7.42
CA THR A 370 -1.98 -5.54 6.69
C THR A 370 -0.90 -6.56 7.04
N ARG A 371 -0.70 -6.86 8.33
CA ARG A 371 0.31 -7.85 8.75
C ARG A 371 -0.01 -9.26 8.28
N LEU A 372 -1.29 -9.58 8.11
CA LEU A 372 -1.73 -10.86 7.54
C LEU A 372 -1.63 -10.90 6.00
N GLY A 373 -1.17 -9.82 5.36
CA GLY A 373 -1.04 -9.74 3.91
C GLY A 373 -2.30 -9.29 3.19
N GLY A 374 -3.28 -8.73 3.90
CA GLY A 374 -4.43 -8.09 3.26
C GLY A 374 -4.03 -6.83 2.50
N VAL A 375 -4.46 -6.74 1.24
CA VAL A 375 -4.12 -5.65 0.31
C VAL A 375 -5.39 -4.89 -0.04
N VAL A 376 -5.33 -3.56 -0.14
CA VAL A 376 -6.51 -2.76 -0.51
C VAL A 376 -7.01 -3.20 -1.89
N ALA A 377 -8.32 -3.43 -2.00
CA ALA A 377 -8.94 -3.90 -3.23
C ALA A 377 -8.87 -2.84 -4.35
N CYS A 378 -7.87 -2.94 -5.23
CA CYS A 378 -7.80 -2.27 -6.52
C CYS A 378 -7.21 -3.21 -7.58
N GLN A 379 -7.42 -2.89 -8.86
CA GLN A 379 -7.06 -3.76 -9.98
C GLN A 379 -5.53 -3.89 -10.11
N GLU A 380 -4.82 -2.79 -9.93
CA GLU A 380 -3.37 -2.69 -10.07
C GLU A 380 -2.64 -3.45 -8.96
N SER A 381 -3.16 -3.43 -7.72
CA SER A 381 -2.60 -4.25 -6.63
C SER A 381 -2.79 -5.74 -6.92
N ALA A 382 -3.95 -6.12 -7.48
CA ALA A 382 -4.19 -7.50 -7.90
C ALA A 382 -3.27 -7.91 -9.07
N ASP A 383 -3.09 -7.03 -10.06
CA ASP A 383 -2.21 -7.27 -11.21
C ASP A 383 -0.77 -7.51 -10.72
N ARG A 384 -0.22 -6.62 -9.87
CA ARG A 384 1.14 -6.77 -9.29
C ARG A 384 1.33 -8.08 -8.52
N LEU A 385 0.33 -8.50 -7.76
CA LEU A 385 0.39 -9.76 -7.00
C LEU A 385 0.45 -10.96 -7.94
N LEU A 386 -0.37 -10.98 -9.00
CA LEU A 386 -0.38 -12.08 -9.97
C LEU A 386 0.88 -12.09 -10.85
N GLU A 387 1.41 -10.91 -11.20
CA GLU A 387 2.71 -10.76 -11.89
C GLU A 387 3.87 -11.29 -11.04
N SER A 388 3.76 -11.19 -9.71
CA SER A 388 4.74 -11.70 -8.75
C SER A 388 4.51 -13.17 -8.35
N ASP A 389 3.66 -13.90 -9.08
CA ASP A 389 3.33 -15.32 -8.84
C ASP A 389 2.74 -15.64 -7.44
N GLU A 390 2.04 -14.66 -6.85
CA GLU A 390 1.35 -14.82 -5.56
C GLU A 390 -0.04 -15.45 -5.69
N LEU A 391 -0.56 -16.00 -4.59
CA LEU A 391 -1.96 -16.42 -4.50
C LEU A 391 -2.85 -15.22 -4.15
N LEU A 392 -3.75 -14.84 -5.04
CA LEU A 392 -4.67 -13.73 -4.86
C LEU A 392 -6.02 -14.23 -4.31
N GLY A 393 -6.40 -13.77 -3.12
CA GLY A 393 -7.69 -14.09 -2.50
C GLY A 393 -8.76 -13.05 -2.77
N ILE A 394 -9.90 -13.47 -3.34
CA ILE A 394 -11.04 -12.61 -3.68
C ILE A 394 -12.36 -13.17 -3.15
N PHE A 395 -13.20 -12.28 -2.63
CA PHE A 395 -14.60 -12.56 -2.30
C PHE A 395 -15.53 -11.84 -3.30
N PRO A 396 -16.00 -12.53 -4.36
CA PRO A 396 -16.64 -11.89 -5.51
C PRO A 396 -18.04 -11.32 -5.22
N GLU A 397 -18.71 -11.76 -4.16
CA GLU A 397 -19.97 -11.19 -3.68
C GLU A 397 -19.78 -9.80 -3.02
N GLY A 398 -18.55 -9.44 -2.66
CA GLY A 398 -18.20 -8.16 -2.05
C GLY A 398 -18.98 -7.85 -0.77
N VAL A 399 -19.34 -6.58 -0.60
CA VAL A 399 -20.04 -6.10 0.62
C VAL A 399 -21.44 -6.72 0.74
N GLU A 400 -22.13 -7.01 -0.37
CA GLU A 400 -23.43 -7.68 -0.31
C GLU A 400 -23.31 -9.11 0.24
N GLY A 401 -22.27 -9.86 -0.15
CA GLY A 401 -21.98 -11.17 0.42
C GLY A 401 -21.67 -11.12 1.92
N ALA A 402 -20.78 -10.21 2.32
CA ALA A 402 -20.36 -10.04 3.71
C ALA A 402 -21.56 -9.75 4.66
N PHE A 403 -22.54 -8.98 4.19
CA PHE A 403 -23.74 -8.59 4.96
C PHE A 403 -24.99 -9.42 4.62
N THR A 404 -24.79 -10.67 4.18
CA THR A 404 -25.88 -11.62 3.95
C THR A 404 -26.57 -11.98 5.26
N LEU A 405 -27.90 -11.92 5.30
CA LEU A 405 -28.70 -12.35 6.45
C LEU A 405 -28.57 -13.85 6.67
N TYR A 406 -28.62 -14.28 7.94
CA TYR A 406 -28.43 -15.68 8.33
C TYR A 406 -29.36 -16.65 7.58
N ARG A 407 -30.62 -16.28 7.36
CA ARG A 407 -31.60 -17.07 6.58
C ARG A 407 -31.15 -17.41 5.15
N ASN A 408 -30.23 -16.60 4.59
CA ASN A 408 -29.69 -16.75 3.24
C ASN A 408 -28.19 -17.06 3.26
N ALA A 409 -27.60 -17.39 4.41
CA ALA A 409 -26.15 -17.52 4.58
C ALA A 409 -25.52 -18.54 3.62
N HIS A 410 -26.24 -19.62 3.33
CA HIS A 410 -25.79 -20.72 2.46
C HIS A 410 -26.13 -20.51 0.97
N ARG A 411 -26.71 -19.36 0.61
CA ARG A 411 -27.03 -19.03 -0.78
C ARG A 411 -26.08 -17.96 -1.29
N LEU A 412 -25.27 -18.30 -2.29
CA LEU A 412 -24.36 -17.38 -2.95
C LEU A 412 -25.15 -16.31 -3.72
N GLN A 413 -24.74 -15.05 -3.51
CA GLN A 413 -25.25 -13.90 -4.23
C GLN A 413 -24.57 -13.75 -5.60
N GLY A 414 -24.94 -12.72 -6.36
CA GLY A 414 -24.31 -12.41 -7.64
C GLY A 414 -22.85 -11.98 -7.49
N PHE A 415 -21.98 -12.45 -8.38
CA PHE A 415 -20.53 -12.14 -8.39
C PHE A 415 -20.21 -10.80 -9.06
N GLY A 416 -20.88 -9.74 -8.61
CA GLY A 416 -20.60 -8.35 -8.95
C GLY A 416 -20.20 -8.10 -10.41
N ARG A 417 -19.02 -7.49 -10.62
CA ARG A 417 -18.47 -7.13 -11.94
C ARG A 417 -17.63 -8.24 -12.59
N HIS A 418 -17.62 -9.45 -12.02
CA HIS A 418 -16.81 -10.58 -12.50
C HIS A 418 -15.31 -10.26 -12.59
N THR A 419 -14.81 -9.32 -11.77
CA THR A 419 -13.42 -8.82 -11.83
C THR A 419 -12.39 -9.93 -11.61
N PHE A 420 -12.70 -10.92 -10.77
CA PHE A 420 -11.82 -12.05 -10.54
C PHE A 420 -11.58 -12.89 -11.81
N VAL A 421 -12.59 -13.03 -12.69
CA VAL A 421 -12.44 -13.73 -13.98
C VAL A 421 -11.58 -12.92 -14.92
N LYS A 422 -11.78 -11.59 -14.99
CA LYS A 422 -10.94 -10.72 -15.82
C LYS A 422 -9.48 -10.78 -15.39
N LEU A 423 -9.21 -10.70 -14.09
CA LEU A 423 -7.88 -10.85 -13.53
C LEU A 423 -7.27 -12.22 -13.85
N ALA A 424 -8.04 -13.30 -13.68
CA ALA A 424 -7.59 -14.65 -13.99
C ALA A 424 -7.24 -14.81 -15.48
N LEU A 425 -8.09 -14.30 -16.39
CA LEU A 425 -7.84 -14.34 -17.83
C LEU A 425 -6.62 -13.53 -18.24
N ARG A 426 -6.48 -12.29 -17.73
CA ARG A 426 -5.35 -11.40 -18.07
C ARG A 426 -4.01 -12.00 -17.70
N HIS A 427 -3.94 -12.62 -16.52
CA HIS A 427 -2.68 -13.15 -15.97
C HIS A 427 -2.50 -14.64 -16.23
N HIS A 428 -3.40 -15.28 -16.99
CA HIS A 428 -3.42 -16.73 -17.20
C HIS A 428 -3.36 -17.51 -15.88
N ALA A 429 -4.03 -17.00 -14.84
CA ALA A 429 -4.02 -17.59 -13.52
C ALA A 429 -5.18 -18.59 -13.36
N PRO A 430 -4.94 -19.79 -12.81
CA PRO A 430 -6.02 -20.72 -12.50
C PRO A 430 -6.96 -20.10 -11.45
N VAL A 431 -8.26 -20.36 -11.60
CA VAL A 431 -9.27 -20.01 -10.60
C VAL A 431 -9.48 -21.20 -9.68
N ILE A 432 -9.29 -21.01 -8.37
CA ILE A 432 -9.47 -22.05 -7.36
C ILE A 432 -10.65 -21.65 -6.47
N PRO A 433 -11.86 -22.15 -6.75
CA PRO A 433 -13.01 -21.87 -5.92
C PRO A 433 -12.88 -22.62 -4.60
N TYR A 434 -13.29 -21.99 -3.49
CA TYR A 434 -13.41 -22.68 -2.21
C TYR A 434 -14.62 -22.19 -1.44
N VAL A 435 -15.18 -23.08 -0.63
CA VAL A 435 -16.42 -22.83 0.12
C VAL A 435 -16.19 -23.11 1.59
N ILE A 436 -16.90 -22.35 2.44
CA ILE A 436 -16.82 -22.49 3.90
C ILE A 436 -18.23 -22.61 4.45
N VAL A 437 -18.47 -23.67 5.21
CA VAL A 437 -19.70 -23.89 5.98
C VAL A 437 -19.35 -23.83 7.47
N GLY A 438 -20.17 -23.16 8.27
CA GLY A 438 -19.95 -22.96 9.71
C GLY A 438 -19.52 -21.55 10.12
N SER A 439 -18.92 -20.78 9.20
CA SER A 439 -18.47 -19.41 9.49
C SER A 439 -19.62 -18.42 9.66
N ALA A 440 -20.72 -18.60 8.92
CA ALA A 440 -21.90 -17.74 9.04
C ALA A 440 -22.61 -17.89 10.39
N GLU A 441 -22.63 -19.10 10.93
CA GLU A 441 -23.19 -19.46 12.23
C GLU A 441 -22.36 -18.91 13.38
N ALA A 442 -21.06 -18.66 13.18
CA ALA A 442 -20.19 -18.08 14.21
C ALA A 442 -20.63 -16.65 14.58
N ARG A 443 -21.14 -15.88 13.60
CA ARG A 443 -21.70 -14.54 13.78
C ARG A 443 -22.94 -14.35 12.89
N PRO A 444 -24.09 -14.93 13.27
CA PRO A 444 -25.28 -14.85 12.45
C PRO A 444 -25.77 -13.40 12.36
N MET A 445 -26.05 -12.96 11.14
CA MET A 445 -26.59 -11.63 10.88
C MET A 445 -28.10 -11.68 10.79
N PHE A 446 -28.79 -11.05 11.76
CA PHE A 446 -30.25 -11.09 11.83
C PHE A 446 -30.91 -9.98 11.02
N ALA A 447 -30.29 -8.80 10.97
CA ALA A 447 -30.78 -7.67 10.18
C ALA A 447 -29.64 -6.74 9.76
N ARG A 448 -29.93 -5.89 8.76
CA ARG A 448 -29.03 -4.83 8.27
C ARG A 448 -29.78 -3.52 8.19
N ILE A 449 -29.36 -2.51 8.95
CA ILE A 449 -30.01 -1.19 8.94
C ILE A 449 -29.32 -0.30 7.91
N LYS A 450 -30.07 0.22 6.94
CA LYS A 450 -29.61 1.28 6.02
C LYS A 450 -29.86 2.63 6.67
N SER A 451 -28.81 3.42 6.90
CA SER A 451 -28.95 4.77 7.45
C SER A 451 -27.93 5.70 6.83
N ARG A 452 -28.39 6.81 6.25
CA ARG A 452 -27.51 7.84 5.66
C ARG A 452 -26.57 8.47 6.70
N ARG A 453 -26.97 8.51 7.98
CA ARG A 453 -26.10 8.97 9.08
C ARG A 453 -24.99 7.95 9.34
N TRP A 454 -25.33 6.66 9.40
CA TRP A 454 -24.36 5.58 9.58
C TRP A 454 -23.36 5.50 8.43
N THR A 455 -23.83 5.56 7.19
CA THR A 455 -22.96 5.50 6.01
C THR A 455 -22.01 6.69 5.96
N ARG A 456 -22.46 7.91 6.29
CA ARG A 456 -21.55 9.07 6.37
C ARG A 456 -20.51 8.98 7.49
N LEU A 457 -20.81 8.26 8.56
CA LEU A 457 -19.92 8.15 9.72
C LEU A 457 -18.91 7.01 9.60
N SER A 458 -19.34 5.89 9.03
CA SER A 458 -18.59 4.63 9.00
C SER A 458 -18.10 4.26 7.59
N ASP A 459 -18.70 4.86 6.55
CA ASP A 459 -18.57 4.49 5.14
C ASP A 459 -18.96 3.04 4.82
N TRP A 460 -19.74 2.43 5.72
CA TRP A 460 -20.39 1.16 5.48
C TRP A 460 -21.84 1.38 5.04
N PRO A 461 -22.34 0.62 4.06
CA PRO A 461 -23.73 0.74 3.60
C PRO A 461 -24.73 0.27 4.67
N TYR A 462 -24.30 -0.62 5.56
CA TYR A 462 -25.16 -1.32 6.51
C TYR A 462 -24.58 -1.25 7.93
N LEU A 463 -25.45 -0.97 8.90
CA LEU A 463 -25.18 -1.27 10.31
C LEU A 463 -25.68 -2.71 10.57
N PRO A 464 -24.79 -3.65 10.91
CA PRO A 464 -25.19 -5.04 11.09
C PRO A 464 -25.82 -5.25 12.47
N ILE A 465 -26.99 -5.88 12.52
CA ILE A 465 -27.55 -6.45 13.74
C ILE A 465 -27.15 -7.92 13.76
N SER A 466 -26.31 -8.27 14.73
CA SER A 466 -25.78 -9.61 14.94
C SER A 466 -25.70 -9.90 16.43
N THR A 467 -25.04 -11.00 16.82
CA THR A 467 -24.83 -11.33 18.24
C THR A 467 -23.96 -10.31 19.00
N PHE A 468 -23.25 -9.39 18.34
CA PHE A 468 -22.54 -8.29 18.99
C PHE A 468 -23.48 -7.09 19.21
N PRO A 469 -23.48 -6.42 20.39
CA PRO A 469 -22.51 -6.52 21.48
C PRO A 469 -22.81 -7.57 22.56
N LEU A 470 -23.95 -8.27 22.51
CA LEU A 470 -24.37 -9.23 23.55
C LEU A 470 -23.35 -10.36 23.80
N LEU A 471 -22.79 -10.93 22.73
CA LEU A 471 -21.73 -11.91 22.77
C LEU A 471 -20.42 -11.30 22.24
N PRO A 472 -19.37 -11.15 23.07
CA PRO A 472 -18.13 -10.50 22.66
C PRO A 472 -17.30 -11.35 21.69
N ALA A 473 -17.41 -12.67 21.75
CA ALA A 473 -16.74 -13.61 20.84
C ALA A 473 -17.74 -14.24 19.84
N PRO A 474 -17.31 -14.59 18.61
CA PRO A 474 -18.06 -15.48 17.72
C PRO A 474 -18.38 -16.81 18.40
N LEU A 475 -19.46 -17.49 18.01
CA LEU A 475 -19.77 -18.82 18.53
C LEU A 475 -18.71 -19.85 18.08
N PRO A 476 -18.43 -20.89 18.89
CA PRO A 476 -17.49 -21.97 18.58
C PRO A 476 -18.14 -23.00 17.65
N THR A 477 -18.64 -22.55 16.50
CA THR A 477 -19.27 -23.41 15.49
C THR A 477 -18.21 -24.25 14.82
N LYS A 478 -18.54 -25.48 14.42
CA LYS A 478 -17.62 -26.32 13.66
C LYS A 478 -17.60 -25.87 12.21
N TRP A 479 -16.40 -25.64 11.65
CA TRP A 479 -16.24 -25.20 10.27
C TRP A 479 -15.72 -26.30 9.38
N HIS A 480 -16.19 -26.29 8.14
CA HIS A 480 -15.74 -27.17 7.08
C HIS A 480 -15.38 -26.32 5.87
N ILE A 481 -14.19 -26.53 5.32
CA ILE A 481 -13.66 -25.80 4.17
C ILE A 481 -13.40 -26.81 3.06
N GLN A 482 -13.93 -26.54 1.86
CA GLN A 482 -13.68 -27.38 0.70
C GLN A 482 -13.09 -26.53 -0.43
N PHE A 483 -11.88 -26.86 -0.86
CA PHE A 483 -11.24 -26.32 -2.05
C PHE A 483 -11.63 -27.19 -3.24
N LEU A 484 -12.20 -26.58 -4.27
CA LEU A 484 -12.66 -27.25 -5.47
C LEU A 484 -11.51 -27.37 -6.50
N PRO A 485 -11.62 -28.28 -7.48
CA PRO A 485 -10.63 -28.40 -8.55
C PRO A 485 -10.36 -27.07 -9.25
N ALA A 486 -9.07 -26.80 -9.51
CA ALA A 486 -8.63 -25.57 -10.16
C ALA A 486 -9.13 -25.50 -11.62
N ILE A 487 -9.80 -24.40 -11.95
CA ILE A 487 -10.30 -24.13 -13.29
C ILE A 487 -9.20 -23.38 -14.06
N HIS A 488 -8.61 -24.07 -15.02
CA HIS A 488 -7.60 -23.51 -15.91
C HIS A 488 -8.34 -22.85 -17.08
N LEU A 489 -8.10 -21.56 -17.27
CA LEU A 489 -8.76 -20.79 -18.32
C LEU A 489 -7.95 -20.90 -19.61
N ASP A 490 -8.56 -21.48 -20.63
CA ASP A 490 -7.99 -21.63 -21.97
C ASP A 490 -7.72 -20.26 -22.62
N GLN A 491 -6.67 -20.19 -23.45
CA GLN A 491 -6.30 -19.01 -24.25
C GLN A 491 -7.41 -18.57 -25.21
N GLN A 492 -8.34 -19.46 -25.59
CA GLN A 492 -9.51 -19.07 -26.40
C GLN A 492 -10.48 -18.11 -25.68
N TYR A 493 -10.43 -18.03 -24.35
CA TYR A 493 -11.24 -17.09 -23.60
C TYR A 493 -10.59 -15.71 -23.56
N SER A 494 -11.41 -14.66 -23.65
CA SER A 494 -10.95 -13.27 -23.69
C SER A 494 -11.63 -12.48 -22.58
N GLU A 495 -10.84 -11.72 -21.81
CA GLU A 495 -11.38 -10.82 -20.78
C GLU A 495 -12.24 -9.67 -21.38
N ARG A 496 -12.08 -9.40 -22.69
CA ARG A 496 -12.86 -8.40 -23.43
C ARG A 496 -14.25 -8.92 -23.82
N SER A 497 -14.43 -10.24 -23.88
CA SER A 497 -15.72 -10.86 -24.17
C SER A 497 -16.57 -10.95 -22.92
N ASN A 498 -17.56 -10.05 -22.80
CA ASN A 498 -18.53 -10.09 -21.70
C ASN A 498 -19.27 -11.44 -21.60
N ARG A 499 -19.47 -12.14 -22.72
CA ARG A 499 -20.09 -13.48 -22.73
C ARG A 499 -19.20 -14.51 -22.06
N HIS A 500 -17.90 -14.55 -22.40
CA HIS A 500 -16.94 -15.49 -21.80
C HIS A 500 -16.81 -15.23 -20.28
N VAL A 501 -16.62 -13.96 -19.91
CA VAL A 501 -16.47 -13.56 -18.51
C VAL A 501 -17.69 -13.96 -17.67
N LYS A 502 -18.91 -13.71 -18.18
CA LYS A 502 -20.15 -14.10 -17.49
C LYS A 502 -20.33 -15.60 -17.39
N ALA A 503 -20.03 -16.35 -18.46
CA ALA A 503 -20.16 -17.80 -18.48
C ALA A 503 -19.23 -18.46 -17.46
N ILE A 504 -17.95 -18.08 -17.45
CA ILE A 504 -16.96 -18.57 -16.47
C ILE A 504 -17.39 -18.20 -15.05
N SER A 505 -17.80 -16.93 -14.83
CA SER A 505 -18.25 -16.52 -13.50
C SER A 505 -19.50 -17.27 -13.03
N HIS A 506 -20.40 -17.65 -13.95
CA HIS A 506 -21.57 -18.43 -13.64
C HIS A 506 -21.20 -19.86 -13.27
N ASP A 507 -20.34 -20.52 -14.07
CA ASP A 507 -19.84 -21.87 -13.80
C ASP A 507 -19.16 -21.96 -12.43
N VAL A 508 -18.22 -21.03 -12.14
CA VAL A 508 -17.56 -20.94 -10.82
C VAL A 508 -18.58 -20.84 -9.69
N ARG A 509 -19.59 -19.97 -9.83
CA ARG A 509 -20.63 -19.78 -8.82
C ARG A 509 -21.49 -21.03 -8.64
N SER A 510 -21.87 -21.70 -9.74
CA SER A 510 -22.67 -22.93 -9.70
C SER A 510 -21.95 -24.04 -8.96
N ARG A 511 -20.68 -24.29 -9.29
CA ARG A 511 -19.85 -25.30 -8.59
C ARG A 511 -19.71 -25.00 -7.11
N MET A 512 -19.50 -23.73 -6.75
CA MET A 512 -19.46 -23.32 -5.35
C MET A 512 -20.81 -23.53 -4.64
N GLN A 513 -21.94 -23.23 -5.30
CA GLN A 513 -23.26 -23.43 -4.70
C GLN A 513 -23.56 -24.92 -4.50
N GLU A 514 -23.27 -25.75 -5.49
CA GLU A 514 -23.43 -27.21 -5.42
C GLU A 514 -22.62 -27.81 -4.25
N ALA A 515 -21.38 -27.36 -4.07
CA ALA A 515 -20.53 -27.78 -2.96
C ALA A 515 -21.12 -27.35 -1.60
N VAL A 516 -21.63 -26.11 -1.48
CA VAL A 516 -22.31 -25.66 -0.25
C VAL A 516 -23.54 -26.51 0.04
N ASP A 517 -24.37 -26.75 -0.96
CA ASP A 517 -25.61 -27.51 -0.80
C ASP A 517 -25.33 -28.95 -0.37
N GLU A 518 -24.29 -29.57 -0.93
CA GLU A 518 -23.82 -30.89 -0.51
C GLU A 518 -23.29 -30.89 0.94
N MET A 519 -22.42 -29.94 1.29
CA MET A 519 -21.85 -29.84 2.64
C MET A 519 -22.93 -29.62 3.69
N ILE A 520 -23.93 -28.77 3.40
CA ILE A 520 -25.08 -28.53 4.28
C ILE A 520 -25.94 -29.78 4.43
N ARG A 521 -26.19 -30.51 3.33
CA ARG A 521 -26.97 -31.76 3.35
C ARG A 521 -26.33 -32.83 4.26
N ARG A 522 -25.00 -32.92 4.27
CA ARG A 522 -24.24 -33.86 5.12
C ARG A 522 -24.15 -33.40 6.58
N ARG A 523 -24.39 -32.12 6.86
CA ARG A 523 -24.15 -31.54 8.18
C ARG A 523 -25.32 -31.81 9.12
N ARG A 524 -25.09 -32.64 10.13
CA ARG A 524 -26.07 -32.98 11.18
C ARG A 524 -26.09 -31.98 12.36
N SER A 525 -25.01 -31.24 12.60
CA SER A 525 -24.89 -30.27 13.71
C SER A 525 -24.04 -29.06 13.33
N ILE A 526 -24.38 -27.91 13.92
CA ILE A 526 -23.58 -26.67 13.77
C ILE A 526 -22.32 -26.65 14.65
N PHE A 527 -22.27 -27.48 15.70
CA PHE A 527 -21.20 -27.49 16.69
C PHE A 527 -20.29 -28.72 16.59
N PHE A 528 -20.77 -29.83 16.05
CA PHE A 528 -20.09 -31.13 16.11
C PHE A 528 -20.23 -31.93 14.80
N GLY A 529 -19.43 -32.99 14.66
CA GLY A 529 -19.45 -33.92 13.51
C GLY A 529 -18.53 -33.52 12.34
N SER A 530 -18.01 -34.52 11.63
CA SER A 530 -17.31 -34.33 10.36
C SER A 530 -18.29 -34.53 9.19
N ILE A 531 -18.06 -33.85 8.06
CA ILE A 531 -18.81 -34.07 6.81
C ILE A 531 -17.95 -34.69 5.70
N PHE A 532 -16.64 -34.83 5.94
CA PHE A 532 -15.66 -35.35 4.96
C PHE A 532 -15.26 -36.79 5.23
N VAL A 533 -15.43 -37.28 6.45
CA VAL A 533 -15.28 -38.71 6.75
C VAL A 533 -16.54 -39.43 6.25
N LYS A 534 -16.37 -40.41 5.36
CA LYS A 534 -17.45 -41.34 5.01
C LYS A 534 -17.73 -42.23 6.23
N GLU A 535 -19.00 -42.32 6.64
CA GLU A 535 -19.47 -43.35 7.59
C GLU A 535 -19.13 -44.76 7.08
#